data_AF-A0ABD1T1M1-F1
#
_entry.id   AF-A0ABD1T1M1-F1
#
_cell.length_a   1.000
_cell.length_b   1.000
_cell.length_c   1.000
_cell.angle_alpha   90.00
_cell.angle_beta   90.00
_cell.angle_gamma   90.00
#
_symmetry.space_group_name_H-M   'P 1'
#
loop_
_entity.id
_entity.type
_entity.pdbx_description
1 polymer ?
#
loop_
_entity_poly.entity_id
_entity_poly.type
_entity_poly.pdbx_seq_one_letter_code
_entity_poly.pdbx_strand_id
1 'polypeptide(L)'
;MVKKTYDKYDQDANYKFLHDQILALLVQFLKSDMEFLKSSEIKGISLAAKWCPSIDSSYDKAILICKNIVERICLHESSLEYEGLNEDQYVYKVRNRLRKEVPMPLRQVLKSPEVYMSAQQWESIPLQSRQQRI
;
A
#
# COMPACT_ATOMS: atom_id res chain seq x y z
N MET A 1 6.49 -12.94 16.09
CA MET A 1 5.33 -12.02 16.11
C MET A 1 4.31 -12.34 15.00
N VAL A 2 4.73 -12.71 13.79
CA VAL A 2 3.85 -13.01 12.62
C VAL A 2 2.85 -14.15 12.81
N LYS A 3 3.21 -15.24 13.50
CA LYS A 3 2.27 -16.35 13.78
C LYS A 3 1.04 -15.88 14.57
N LYS A 4 1.24 -15.02 15.57
CA LYS A 4 0.15 -14.53 16.45
C LYS A 4 -0.94 -13.76 15.70
N THR A 5 -0.63 -13.10 14.58
CA THR A 5 -1.60 -12.28 13.86
C THR A 5 -2.39 -13.05 12.82
N TYR A 6 -1.79 -14.07 12.18
CA TYR A 6 -2.57 -15.08 11.42
C TYR A 6 -3.54 -15.80 12.35
N ASP A 7 -3.02 -16.33 13.46
CA ASP A 7 -3.84 -17.04 14.44
C ASP A 7 -4.99 -16.15 14.94
N LYS A 8 -4.74 -14.87 15.20
CA LYS A 8 -5.77 -13.92 15.62
C LYS A 8 -6.76 -13.57 14.53
N TYR A 9 -6.34 -13.45 13.27
CA TYR A 9 -7.25 -13.22 12.15
C TYR A 9 -8.21 -14.39 11.93
N ASP A 10 -7.73 -15.62 12.09
CA ASP A 10 -8.57 -16.81 11.91
C ASP A 10 -9.44 -17.13 13.13
N GLN A 11 -8.98 -16.83 14.35
CA GLN A 11 -9.65 -17.19 15.59
C GLN A 11 -10.58 -16.10 16.16
N ASP A 12 -10.38 -14.83 15.83
CA ASP A 12 -11.14 -13.69 16.38
C ASP A 12 -11.94 -12.98 15.28
N ALA A 13 -13.26 -13.24 15.27
CA ALA A 13 -14.19 -12.66 14.30
C ALA A 13 -14.25 -11.12 14.36
N ASN A 14 -14.09 -10.52 15.54
CA ASN A 14 -14.10 -9.06 15.69
C ASN A 14 -12.84 -8.45 15.12
N TYR A 15 -11.69 -9.07 15.38
CA TYR A 15 -10.42 -8.65 14.79
C TYR A 15 -10.46 -8.74 13.26
N LYS A 16 -10.95 -9.87 12.73
CA LYS A 16 -11.13 -10.06 11.28
C LYS A 16 -12.03 -8.99 10.67
N PHE A 17 -13.20 -8.75 11.24
CA PHE A 17 -14.12 -7.72 10.75
C PHE A 17 -13.47 -6.32 10.74
N LEU A 18 -12.82 -5.92 11.83
CA LEU A 18 -12.14 -4.63 11.90
C LEU A 18 -11.03 -4.52 10.85
N HIS A 19 -10.22 -5.57 10.71
CA HIS A 19 -9.14 -5.65 9.73
C HIS A 19 -9.67 -5.52 8.30
N ASP A 20 -10.73 -6.25 7.96
CA ASP A 20 -11.38 -6.21 6.65
C ASP A 20 -11.95 -4.82 6.31
N GLN A 21 -12.53 -4.14 7.31
CA GLN A 21 -13.07 -2.78 7.14
C GLN A 21 -11.95 -1.75 6.93
N ILE A 22 -10.86 -1.83 7.69
CA ILE A 22 -9.69 -0.96 7.51
C ILE A 22 -9.07 -1.19 6.12
N LEU A 23 -8.97 -2.45 5.68
CA LEU A 23 -8.49 -2.79 4.35
C LEU A 23 -9.38 -2.23 3.25
N ALA A 24 -10.69 -2.39 3.38
CA ALA A 24 -11.64 -1.86 2.40
C ALA A 24 -11.51 -0.34 2.26
N LEU A 25 -11.44 0.37 3.38
CA LEU A 25 -11.27 1.82 3.41
C LEU A 25 -9.95 2.25 2.76
N LEU A 26 -8.85 1.58 3.11
CA LEU A 26 -7.53 1.88 2.57
C LEU A 26 -7.47 1.63 1.05
N VAL A 27 -8.06 0.53 0.58
CA VAL A 27 -8.17 0.22 -0.86
C VAL A 27 -8.99 1.29 -1.59
N GLN A 28 -10.11 1.73 -1.02
CA GLN A 28 -10.93 2.79 -1.61
C GLN A 28 -10.15 4.10 -1.77
N PHE A 29 -9.45 4.52 -0.71
CA PHE A 29 -8.62 5.73 -0.79
C PHE A 29 -7.48 5.58 -1.80
N LEU A 30 -6.77 4.45 -1.81
CA LEU A 30 -5.70 4.23 -2.77
C LEU A 30 -6.19 4.25 -4.22
N LYS A 31 -7.38 3.70 -4.50
CA LYS A 31 -8.00 3.77 -5.83
C LYS A 31 -8.34 5.20 -6.23
N SER A 32 -9.00 5.96 -5.35
CA SER A 32 -9.34 7.36 -5.59
C SER A 32 -8.09 8.24 -5.76
N ASP A 33 -7.08 8.03 -4.91
CA ASP A 33 -5.79 8.72 -5.01
C ASP A 33 -5.11 8.46 -6.36
N MET A 34 -5.20 7.25 -6.89
CA MET A 34 -4.68 6.91 -8.22
C MET A 34 -5.47 7.59 -9.35
N GLU A 35 -6.77 7.80 -9.20
CA GLU A 35 -7.59 8.58 -10.16
C GLU A 35 -7.22 10.06 -10.13
N PHE A 36 -7.02 10.63 -8.94
CA PHE A 36 -6.51 12.00 -8.77
C PHE A 36 -5.10 12.15 -9.34
N LEU A 37 -4.24 11.14 -9.19
CA LEU A 37 -2.92 11.12 -9.79
C LEU A 37 -3.00 11.12 -11.33
N LYS A 38 -3.87 10.29 -11.92
CA LYS A 38 -4.08 10.22 -13.38
C LYS A 38 -4.64 11.52 -13.96
N SER A 39 -5.51 12.21 -13.22
CA SER A 39 -6.06 13.52 -13.60
C SER A 39 -5.16 14.71 -13.24
N SER A 40 -3.96 14.45 -12.70
CA SER A 40 -3.01 15.48 -12.23
C SER A 40 -3.56 16.40 -11.12
N GLU A 41 -4.63 16.01 -10.43
CA GLU A 41 -5.24 16.75 -9.32
C GLU A 41 -4.57 16.39 -7.98
N ILE A 42 -3.34 16.86 -7.81
CA ILE A 42 -2.49 16.54 -6.64
C ILE A 42 -3.12 16.97 -5.30
N LYS A 43 -4.03 17.96 -5.32
CA LYS A 43 -4.71 18.44 -4.10
C LYS A 43 -5.72 17.43 -3.56
N GLY A 44 -6.37 16.65 -4.43
CA GLY A 44 -7.33 15.61 -4.06
C GLY A 44 -6.70 14.36 -3.45
N ILE A 45 -5.40 14.12 -3.72
CA ILE A 45 -4.68 12.96 -3.19
C ILE A 45 -4.62 13.02 -1.65
N SER A 46 -5.09 11.94 -1.03
CA SER A 46 -5.12 11.70 0.40
C SER A 46 -3.74 11.30 0.96
N LEU A 47 -3.66 11.05 2.26
CA LEU A 47 -2.46 10.51 2.91
C LEU A 47 -2.45 8.97 2.99
N ALA A 48 -3.39 8.29 2.33
CA ALA A 48 -3.50 6.83 2.40
C ALA A 48 -2.20 6.13 1.98
N ALA A 49 -1.54 6.59 0.91
CA ALA A 49 -0.27 6.02 0.47
C ALA A 49 0.88 6.20 1.47
N LYS A 50 0.83 7.22 2.33
CA LYS A 50 1.80 7.43 3.43
C LYS A 50 1.62 6.40 4.54
N TRP A 51 0.37 6.09 4.89
CA TRP A 51 0.04 5.15 5.96
C TRP A 51 0.01 3.69 5.51
N CYS A 52 -0.14 3.45 4.21
CA CYS A 52 0.01 2.12 3.64
C CYS A 52 1.42 1.62 3.95
N PRO A 53 1.58 0.45 4.61
CA PRO A 53 2.91 -0.04 4.95
C PRO A 53 3.73 -0.36 3.70
N SER A 54 5.05 -0.33 3.83
CA SER A 54 5.92 -0.88 2.79
C SER A 54 5.87 -2.40 2.83
N ILE A 55 5.91 -3.03 1.66
CA ILE A 55 5.93 -4.50 1.53
C ILE A 55 7.11 -5.06 2.31
N ASP A 56 6.88 -6.15 3.03
CA ASP A 56 7.87 -6.84 3.87
C ASP A 56 8.45 -6.02 5.04
N SER A 57 7.89 -4.83 5.31
CA SER A 57 8.18 -4.08 6.53
C SER A 57 7.72 -4.86 7.76
N SER A 58 8.26 -4.52 8.94
CA SER A 58 7.81 -5.09 10.22
C SER A 58 6.29 -4.93 10.42
N TYR A 59 5.72 -3.79 9.98
CA TYR A 59 4.29 -3.52 10.03
C TYR A 59 3.48 -4.41 9.07
N ASP A 60 3.93 -4.58 7.83
CA ASP A 60 3.28 -5.48 6.88
C ASP A 60 3.35 -6.93 7.33
N LYS A 61 4.50 -7.38 7.83
CA LYS A 61 4.65 -8.74 8.40
C LYS A 61 3.78 -8.95 9.63
N ALA A 62 3.54 -7.91 10.41
CA ALA A 62 2.67 -7.98 11.57
C ALA A 62 1.19 -8.04 11.16
N ILE A 63 0.72 -7.19 10.25
CA ILE A 63 -0.72 -6.98 10.02
C ILE A 63 -1.20 -7.58 8.68
N LEU A 64 -0.30 -7.96 7.78
CA LEU A 64 -0.56 -8.54 6.45
C LEU A 64 -1.42 -7.64 5.55
N ILE A 65 -1.29 -6.33 5.74
CA ILE A 65 -2.11 -5.35 5.02
C ILE A 65 -1.76 -5.35 3.54
N CYS A 66 -0.47 -5.36 3.16
CA CYS A 66 -0.10 -5.27 1.75
C CYS A 66 -0.56 -6.49 0.97
N LYS A 67 -0.47 -7.71 1.54
CA LYS A 67 -0.97 -8.94 0.90
C LYS A 67 -2.46 -8.80 0.52
N ASN A 68 -3.29 -8.36 1.46
CA ASN A 68 -4.72 -8.26 1.23
C ASN A 68 -5.09 -7.08 0.30
N ILE A 69 -4.35 -5.97 0.35
CA ILE A 69 -4.52 -4.86 -0.61
C ILE A 69 -4.19 -5.32 -2.03
N VAL A 70 -3.07 -6.05 -2.19
CA VAL A 70 -2.68 -6.63 -3.48
C VAL A 70 -3.83 -7.44 -4.04
N GLU A 71 -4.41 -8.32 -3.22
CA GLU A 71 -5.52 -9.15 -3.66
C GLU A 71 -6.70 -8.27 -4.11
N ARG A 72 -7.11 -7.28 -3.32
CA ARG A 72 -8.30 -6.46 -3.63
C ARG A 72 -8.12 -5.43 -4.75
N ILE A 73 -6.89 -5.00 -5.04
CA ILE A 73 -6.59 -4.03 -6.11
C ILE A 73 -6.24 -4.75 -7.41
N CYS A 74 -5.41 -5.79 -7.36
CA CYS A 74 -4.80 -6.40 -8.54
C CYS A 74 -5.54 -7.66 -9.06
N LEU A 75 -6.50 -8.25 -8.32
CA LEU A 75 -7.17 -9.49 -8.78
C LEU A 75 -7.93 -9.35 -10.11
N HIS A 76 -8.22 -8.14 -10.58
CA HIS A 76 -9.04 -7.93 -11.77
C HIS A 76 -8.28 -7.72 -13.08
N GLU A 77 -6.96 -7.56 -13.09
CA GLU A 77 -6.27 -7.02 -14.28
C GLU A 77 -5.41 -7.96 -15.13
N SER A 78 -5.08 -9.20 -14.71
CA SER A 78 -4.25 -10.03 -15.61
C SER A 78 -4.21 -11.51 -15.23
N SER A 79 -5.09 -12.33 -15.80
CA SER A 79 -5.00 -13.79 -15.70
C SER A 79 -3.88 -14.39 -16.57
N LEU A 80 -3.43 -13.69 -17.63
CA LEU A 80 -2.44 -14.20 -18.60
C LEU A 80 -0.97 -14.01 -18.19
N GLU A 81 -0.61 -12.95 -17.47
CA GLU A 81 0.79 -12.69 -17.05
C GLU A 81 1.29 -13.61 -15.93
N TYR A 82 0.36 -14.32 -15.30
CA TYR A 82 0.59 -15.15 -14.13
C TYR A 82 0.46 -16.66 -14.41
N GLU A 83 0.16 -17.04 -15.65
CA GLU A 83 0.11 -18.44 -16.08
C GLU A 83 1.48 -19.12 -15.89
N GLY A 84 1.48 -20.27 -15.23
CA GLY A 84 2.68 -21.08 -15.00
C GLY A 84 3.60 -20.61 -13.86
N LEU A 85 3.20 -19.61 -13.06
CA LEU A 85 3.94 -19.22 -11.86
C LEU A 85 3.54 -20.07 -10.66
N ASN A 86 4.54 -20.43 -9.84
CA ASN A 86 4.30 -20.99 -8.52
C ASN A 86 3.65 -19.93 -7.60
N GLU A 87 2.91 -20.35 -6.57
CA GLU A 87 2.20 -19.46 -5.64
C GLU A 87 3.11 -18.39 -5.03
N ASP A 88 4.32 -18.76 -4.60
CA ASP A 88 5.30 -17.81 -4.05
C ASP A 88 5.77 -16.77 -5.09
N GLN A 89 5.98 -17.21 -6.34
CA GLN A 89 6.42 -16.34 -7.43
C GLN A 89 5.30 -15.39 -7.87
N TYR A 90 4.06 -15.89 -7.87
CA TYR A 90 2.87 -15.08 -8.08
C TYR A 90 2.79 -13.99 -7.01
N VAL A 91 2.79 -14.37 -5.73
CA VAL A 91 2.68 -13.42 -4.62
C VAL A 91 3.80 -12.37 -4.68
N TYR A 92 5.04 -12.78 -4.96
CA TYR A 92 6.16 -11.84 -5.11
C TYR A 92 5.97 -10.87 -6.28
N LYS A 93 5.58 -11.36 -7.46
CA LYS A 93 5.35 -10.50 -8.64
C LYS A 93 4.22 -9.51 -8.41
N VAL A 94 3.07 -9.96 -7.93
CA VAL A 94 1.92 -9.07 -7.73
C VAL A 94 2.23 -8.04 -6.63
N ARG A 95 2.93 -8.42 -5.56
CA ARG A 95 3.45 -7.48 -4.56
C ARG A 95 4.35 -6.42 -5.17
N ASN A 96 5.35 -6.83 -5.95
CA ASN A 96 6.27 -5.89 -6.58
C ASN A 96 5.57 -4.94 -7.56
N ARG A 97 4.56 -5.45 -8.29
CA ARG A 97 3.72 -4.65 -9.18
C ARG A 97 2.92 -3.62 -8.39
N LEU A 98 2.17 -4.05 -7.37
CA LEU A 98 1.40 -3.13 -6.51
C LEU A 98 2.29 -2.02 -5.99
N ARG A 99 3.47 -2.35 -5.44
CA ARG A 99 4.41 -1.36 -4.90
C ARG A 99 4.77 -0.29 -5.92
N LYS A 100 5.08 -0.69 -7.16
CA LYS A 100 5.51 0.20 -8.23
C LYS A 100 4.36 1.01 -8.82
N GLU A 101 3.17 0.45 -8.88
CA GLU A 101 2.03 1.07 -9.56
C GLU A 101 1.20 1.97 -8.64
N VAL A 102 1.11 1.67 -7.33
CA VAL A 102 0.17 2.35 -6.43
C VAL A 102 0.86 3.21 -5.36
N PRO A 103 1.47 2.67 -4.29
CA PRO A 103 1.98 3.50 -3.21
C PRO A 103 3.24 4.28 -3.63
N MET A 104 4.09 3.78 -4.52
CA MET A 104 5.32 4.49 -4.91
C MET A 104 5.05 5.80 -5.67
N PRO A 105 4.24 5.84 -6.74
CA PRO A 105 3.91 7.09 -7.43
C PRO A 105 3.19 8.09 -6.52
N LEU A 106 2.26 7.60 -5.69
CA LEU A 106 1.55 8.42 -4.72
C LEU A 106 2.49 9.04 -3.68
N ARG A 107 3.41 8.25 -3.10
CA ARG A 107 4.40 8.76 -2.12
C ARG A 107 5.37 9.77 -2.73
N GLN A 108 5.72 9.62 -4.01
CA GLN A 108 6.55 10.58 -4.73
C GLN A 108 5.85 11.93 -4.84
N VAL A 109 4.58 11.94 -5.24
CA VAL A 109 3.79 13.17 -5.37
C VAL A 109 3.49 13.82 -4.01
N LEU A 110 3.31 13.00 -2.97
CA LEU A 110 3.18 13.46 -1.59
C LEU A 110 4.50 13.96 -0.99
N LYS A 111 5.63 13.79 -1.70
CA LYS A 111 7.00 14.11 -1.24
C LYS A 111 7.29 13.49 0.13
N SER A 112 6.92 12.22 0.30
CA SER A 112 7.10 11.52 1.58
C SER A 112 8.60 11.41 1.90
N PRO A 113 9.04 11.71 3.13
CA PRO A 113 10.45 11.66 3.52
C PRO A 113 11.09 10.30 3.22
N GLU A 114 10.34 9.21 3.39
CA GLU A 114 10.83 7.85 3.15
C GLU A 114 11.31 7.65 1.70
N VAL A 115 10.75 8.37 0.73
CA VAL A 115 11.18 8.30 -0.68
C VAL A 115 12.61 8.81 -0.82
N TYR A 116 12.88 10.01 -0.29
CA TYR A 116 14.20 10.64 -0.34
C TYR A 116 15.23 9.87 0.49
N MET A 117 14.84 9.40 1.68
CA MET A 117 15.72 8.59 2.54
C MET A 117 16.13 7.28 1.86
N SER A 118 15.18 6.59 1.21
CA SER A 118 15.48 5.36 0.47
C SER A 118 16.40 5.58 -0.74
N ALA A 119 16.40 6.80 -1.29
CA ALA A 119 17.28 7.23 -2.37
C ALA A 119 18.60 7.84 -1.88
N GLN A 120 18.85 7.87 -0.56
CA GLN A 120 20.00 8.52 0.08
C GLN A 120 20.09 10.04 -0.19
N GLN A 121 18.98 10.68 -0.55
CA GLN A 121 18.88 12.09 -0.89
C GLN A 121 18.43 12.92 0.32
N TRP A 122 19.20 12.89 1.40
CA TRP A 122 18.85 13.54 2.67
C TRP A 122 18.65 15.05 2.53
N GLU A 123 19.48 15.70 1.71
CA GLU A 123 19.42 17.15 1.44
C GLU A 123 18.17 17.58 0.66
N SER A 124 17.49 16.63 0.00
CA SER A 124 16.29 16.88 -0.81
C SER A 124 14.99 16.70 -0.02
N ILE A 125 15.06 16.36 1.27
CA ILE A 125 13.88 16.17 2.12
C ILE A 125 13.19 17.53 2.32
N PRO A 126 11.92 17.69 1.93
CA PRO A 126 11.21 18.94 2.16
C PRO A 126 10.95 19.12 3.66
N LEU A 127 11.54 20.16 4.25
CA LEU A 127 11.41 20.47 5.69
C LEU A 127 10.00 20.92 6.10
N GLN A 128 9.18 21.37 5.14
CA GLN A 128 7.79 21.75 5.36
C GLN A 128 6.85 20.69 4.80
N SER A 129 6.40 19.77 5.67
CA SER A 129 5.32 18.84 5.32
C SER A 129 3.98 19.55 5.45
N ARG A 130 3.50 20.15 4.34
CA ARG A 130 2.09 20.57 4.07
C ARG A 130 1.21 20.82 5.32
N GLN A 131 1.59 21.73 6.21
CA GLN A 131 0.73 22.21 7.30
C GLN A 131 -0.31 23.26 6.83
N GLN A 132 -0.38 23.55 5.53
CA GLN A 132 -1.34 24.50 4.97
C GLN A 132 -2.40 23.77 4.15
N ARG A 133 -3.38 23.20 4.84
CA ARG A 133 -4.71 22.87 4.30
C ARG A 133 -5.73 23.21 5.40
N ILE A 134 -6.04 24.51 5.52
CA ILE A 134 -7.29 25.01 6.08
C ILE A 134 -8.15 25.38 4.88
#